data_AF-A0A227J3N8-F1
#
_entry.id   AF-A0A227J3N8-F1
#
_cell.length_a   1.000
_cell.length_b   1.000
_cell.length_c   1.000
_cell.angle_alpha   90.00
_cell.angle_beta   90.00
_cell.angle_gamma   90.00
#
_symmetry.space_group_name_H-M   'P 1'
#
loop_
_entity.id
_entity.type
_entity.pdbx_description
1 polymer ?
#
loop_
_entity_poly.entity_id
_entity_poly.type
_entity_poly.pdbx_seq_one_letter_code
_entity_poly.pdbx_strand_id
1 'polypeptide(L)'
;TWGTNPGQVIAVDQPIPAPESFTDPIEKASAEKALAYMGLEAGKSLSDYQVNKVFVGSCTNSRIEDMRAAAVVAKGRKVASHVQALIVPGSEQVKAQAEAEGLDVIFKE
;
A
#
# COMPACT_ATOMS: atom_id res chain seq x y z
N THR A 1 3.67 -5.76 -3.83
CA THR A 1 4.95 -6.48 -3.93
C THR A 1 5.49 -6.68 -2.55
N TRP A 2 6.39 -7.64 -2.36
CA TRP A 2 7.04 -7.88 -1.06
C TRP A 2 8.48 -7.36 -1.01
N GLY A 3 9.15 -7.20 -2.14
CA GLY A 3 10.57 -6.82 -2.18
C GLY A 3 10.85 -5.46 -2.82
N THR A 4 12.04 -5.32 -3.39
CA THR A 4 12.62 -4.06 -3.87
C THR A 4 12.44 -3.83 -5.37
N ASN A 5 11.82 -4.75 -6.10
CA ASN A 5 11.51 -4.57 -7.51
C ASN A 5 10.03 -4.91 -7.84
N PRO A 6 9.49 -4.41 -8.96
CA PRO A 6 8.08 -4.61 -9.33
C PRO A 6 7.69 -6.07 -9.59
N GLY A 7 8.64 -6.94 -9.93
CA GLY A 7 8.39 -8.35 -10.23
C GLY A 7 8.19 -9.23 -9.00
N GLN A 8 8.55 -8.76 -7.81
CA GLN A 8 8.39 -9.49 -6.54
C GLN A 8 6.95 -9.36 -6.03
N VAL A 9 6.02 -10.05 -6.71
CA VAL A 9 4.58 -10.00 -6.47
C VAL A 9 4.11 -11.26 -5.74
N ILE A 10 3.29 -11.06 -4.71
CA ILE A 10 2.50 -12.09 -4.02
C ILE A 10 1.17 -11.48 -3.61
N ALA A 11 0.16 -12.31 -3.32
CA ALA A 11 -1.02 -11.85 -2.62
C ALA A 11 -0.67 -11.44 -1.18
N VAL A 12 -1.48 -10.55 -0.57
CA VAL A 12 -1.18 -9.99 0.77
C VAL A 12 -1.11 -11.04 1.87
N ASP A 13 -1.90 -12.11 1.71
CA ASP A 13 -2.04 -13.25 2.62
C ASP A 13 -1.14 -14.43 2.26
N GLN A 14 -0.39 -14.35 1.15
CA GLN A 14 0.54 -15.39 0.75
C GLN A 14 1.86 -15.28 1.51
N PRO A 15 2.51 -16.43 1.83
CA PRO A 15 3.82 -16.44 2.44
C PRO A 15 4.87 -15.86 1.49
N ILE A 16 5.75 -15.02 2.04
CA ILE A 16 6.90 -14.47 1.33
C ILE A 16 7.84 -15.63 0.96
N PRO A 17 8.26 -15.75 -0.31
CA PRO A 17 9.05 -16.88 -0.77
C PRO A 17 10.44 -16.89 -0.12
N ALA A 18 10.91 -18.08 0.24
CA ALA A 18 12.27 -18.27 0.72
C ALA A 18 13.26 -18.18 -0.45
N PRO A 19 14.47 -17.63 -0.27
CA PRO A 19 15.49 -17.61 -1.31
C PRO A 19 15.80 -18.99 -1.90
N GLU A 20 15.67 -20.04 -1.09
CA GLU A 20 15.90 -21.44 -1.47
C GLU A 20 14.83 -21.99 -2.43
N SER A 21 13.69 -21.31 -2.57
CA SER A 21 12.65 -21.69 -3.52
C SER A 21 12.96 -21.30 -4.97
N PHE A 22 13.96 -20.44 -5.19
CA PHE A 22 14.37 -19.98 -6.51
C PHE A 22 15.50 -20.85 -7.07
N THR A 23 15.32 -21.35 -8.29
CA THR A 23 16.35 -22.15 -9.00
C THR A 23 17.37 -21.27 -9.71
N ASP A 24 16.99 -20.06 -10.11
CA ASP A 24 17.90 -19.10 -10.72
C ASP A 24 18.77 -18.44 -9.63
N PRO A 25 20.12 -18.55 -9.70
CA PRO A 25 21.02 -17.89 -8.77
C PRO A 25 20.83 -16.37 -8.65
N ILE A 26 20.41 -15.71 -9.74
CA ILE A 26 20.16 -14.26 -9.77
C ILE A 26 18.91 -13.92 -8.98
N GLU A 27 17.82 -14.66 -9.18
CA GLU A 27 16.58 -14.46 -8.44
C GLU A 27 16.76 -14.76 -6.95
N LYS A 28 17.51 -15.82 -6.63
CA LYS A 28 17.88 -16.16 -5.25
C LYS A 28 18.63 -15.01 -4.57
N ALA A 29 19.70 -14.52 -5.19
CA ALA A 29 20.47 -13.40 -4.63
C ALA A 29 19.65 -12.09 -4.53
N SER A 30 18.72 -11.88 -5.47
CA SER A 30 17.77 -10.76 -5.44
C SER A 30 16.78 -10.89 -4.27
N ALA A 31 16.27 -12.09 -4.00
CA ALA A 31 15.38 -12.38 -2.88
C ALA A 31 16.09 -12.16 -1.53
N GLU A 32 17.31 -12.68 -1.35
CA GLU A 32 18.11 -12.48 -0.13
C GLU A 32 18.31 -10.99 0.18
N LYS A 33 18.70 -10.20 -0.83
CA LYS A 33 18.88 -8.75 -0.69
C LYS A 33 17.57 -8.04 -0.38
N ALA A 34 16.47 -8.44 -1.02
CA ALA A 34 15.17 -7.84 -0.79
C ALA A 34 14.67 -8.10 0.65
N LEU A 35 14.78 -9.33 1.15
CA LEU A 35 14.40 -9.66 2.54
C LEU A 35 15.23 -8.87 3.55
N ALA A 36 16.55 -8.81 3.37
CA ALA A 36 17.43 -8.06 4.24
C ALA A 36 17.13 -6.55 4.22
N TYR A 37 16.87 -5.97 3.04
CA TYR A 37 16.57 -4.55 2.90
C TYR A 37 15.20 -4.17 3.46
N MET A 38 14.18 -4.98 3.17
CA MET A 38 12.80 -4.72 3.60
C MET A 38 12.57 -5.10 5.08
N GLY A 39 13.48 -5.85 5.69
CA GLY A 39 13.32 -6.38 7.06
C GLY A 39 12.24 -7.44 7.13
N LEU A 40 12.12 -8.28 6.09
CA LEU A 40 11.10 -9.31 5.98
C LEU A 40 11.67 -10.70 6.23
N GLU A 41 10.86 -11.56 6.82
CA GLU A 41 11.14 -12.97 7.06
C GLU A 41 10.39 -13.85 6.05
N ALA A 42 11.10 -14.81 5.45
CA ALA A 42 10.50 -15.81 4.59
C ALA A 42 9.46 -16.64 5.34
N GLY A 43 8.39 -17.05 4.64
CA GLY A 43 7.29 -17.83 5.21
C GLY A 43 6.22 -17.01 5.96
N LYS A 44 6.52 -15.78 6.40
CA LYS A 44 5.49 -14.85 6.90
C LYS A 44 4.69 -14.23 5.76
N SER A 45 3.46 -13.81 6.03
CA SER A 45 2.63 -13.03 5.12
C SER A 45 2.87 -11.53 5.30
N LEU A 46 2.55 -10.72 4.30
CA LEU A 46 2.63 -9.25 4.44
C LEU A 46 1.61 -8.74 5.48
N SER A 47 0.50 -9.45 5.67
CA SER A 47 -0.48 -9.16 6.72
C SER A 47 0.04 -9.33 8.16
N ASP A 48 1.16 -10.02 8.36
CA ASP A 48 1.76 -10.17 9.70
C ASP A 48 2.54 -8.93 10.17
N TYR A 49 2.80 -7.98 9.26
CA TYR A 49 3.55 -6.77 9.54
C TYR A 49 2.62 -5.60 9.83
N GLN A 50 3.00 -4.77 10.80
CA GLN A 50 2.25 -3.56 11.11
C GLN A 50 2.42 -2.53 10.00
N VAL A 51 1.30 -1.95 9.59
CA VAL A 51 1.29 -0.81 8.68
C VAL A 51 1.60 0.44 9.51
N ASN A 52 2.52 1.28 9.06
CA ASN A 52 2.79 2.58 9.70
C ASN A 52 2.28 3.75 8.87
N LYS A 53 2.27 3.60 7.55
CA LYS A 53 1.89 4.66 6.61
C LYS A 53 1.02 4.08 5.52
N VAL A 54 -0.05 4.79 5.19
CA VAL A 54 -0.94 4.47 4.08
C VAL A 54 -0.99 5.68 3.17
N PHE A 55 -0.75 5.46 1.88
CA PHE A 55 -0.85 6.47 0.86
C PHE A 55 -1.96 6.07 -0.10
N VAL A 56 -3.06 6.83 -0.12
CA VAL A 56 -4.21 6.59 -0.99
C VAL A 56 -4.13 7.58 -2.15
N GLY A 57 -3.49 7.12 -3.22
CA GLY A 57 -3.36 7.84 -4.47
C GLY A 57 -2.04 7.62 -5.19
N SER A 58 -1.90 8.09 -6.43
CA SER A 58 -0.68 8.04 -7.24
C SER A 58 -0.90 8.78 -8.58
N CYS A 59 0.11 8.78 -9.46
CA CYS A 59 -0.03 9.32 -10.82
C CYS A 59 -0.91 8.46 -11.75
N THR A 60 -1.22 7.22 -11.39
CA THR A 60 -2.03 6.29 -12.20
C THR A 60 -3.42 6.01 -11.62
N ASN A 61 -3.67 6.44 -10.39
CA ASN A 61 -4.99 6.43 -9.72
C ASN A 61 -5.25 7.84 -9.15
N SER A 62 -6.24 8.02 -8.27
CA SER A 62 -6.64 9.32 -7.68
C SER A 62 -7.53 10.21 -8.54
N ARG A 63 -8.40 9.60 -9.34
CA ARG A 63 -9.52 10.33 -9.94
C ARG A 63 -10.61 10.57 -8.90
N ILE A 64 -11.62 11.36 -9.23
CA ILE A 64 -12.71 11.65 -8.27
C ILE A 64 -13.46 10.38 -7.88
N GLU A 65 -13.66 9.44 -8.81
CA GLU A 65 -14.26 8.13 -8.53
C GLU A 65 -13.47 7.32 -7.49
N ASP A 66 -12.13 7.39 -7.52
CA ASP A 66 -11.28 6.71 -6.54
C ASP A 66 -11.43 7.35 -5.16
N MET A 67 -11.49 8.69 -5.09
CA MET A 67 -11.71 9.42 -3.84
C MET A 67 -13.08 9.09 -3.24
N ARG A 68 -14.13 9.02 -4.06
CA ARG A 68 -15.46 8.61 -3.60
C ARG A 68 -15.46 7.18 -3.06
N ALA A 69 -14.82 6.24 -3.77
CA ALA A 69 -14.71 4.85 -3.33
C ALA A 69 -13.95 4.74 -1.99
N ALA A 70 -12.84 5.47 -1.85
CA ALA A 70 -12.09 5.52 -0.60
C ALA A 70 -12.91 6.13 0.54
N ALA A 71 -13.67 7.20 0.28
CA ALA A 71 -14.52 7.84 1.28
C ALA A 71 -15.64 6.90 1.78
N VAL A 72 -16.21 6.06 0.91
CA VAL A 72 -17.19 5.04 1.32
C VAL A 72 -16.60 4.07 2.33
N VAL A 73 -15.33 3.68 2.18
CA VAL A 73 -14.64 2.79 3.12
C VAL A 73 -14.26 3.53 4.41
N ALA A 74 -13.82 4.78 4.29
CA ALA A 74 -13.38 5.60 5.43
C ALA A 74 -14.54 6.02 6.34
N LYS A 75 -15.73 6.25 5.79
CA LYS A 75 -16.88 6.78 6.52
C LYS A 75 -17.23 5.94 7.75
N GLY A 76 -17.19 6.58 8.92
CA GLY A 76 -17.48 5.94 10.21
C GLY A 76 -16.40 4.99 10.72
N ARG A 77 -15.25 4.91 10.05
CA ARG A 77 -14.06 4.17 10.50
C ARG A 77 -12.97 5.14 10.89
N LYS A 78 -12.08 4.71 11.78
CA LYS A 78 -10.93 5.49 12.19
C LYS A 78 -9.64 4.79 11.81
N VAL A 79 -8.69 5.56 11.33
CA VAL A 79 -7.32 5.11 11.15
C VAL A 79 -6.72 4.79 12.52
N ALA A 80 -5.96 3.69 12.62
CA ALA A 80 -5.28 3.35 13.87
C ALA A 80 -4.32 4.48 14.28
N SER A 81 -4.21 4.77 15.58
CA SER A 81 -3.50 5.95 16.09
C SER A 81 -2.02 6.04 15.71
N HIS A 82 -1.39 4.90 15.41
CA HIS A 82 0.02 4.82 14.98
C HIS A 82 0.19 4.89 13.46
N VAL A 83 -0.90 4.91 12.69
CA VAL A 83 -0.88 4.91 11.23
C VAL A 83 -1.07 6.34 10.73
N GLN A 84 -0.14 6.78 9.89
CA GLN A 84 -0.31 8.01 9.12
C GLN A 84 -0.97 7.69 7.78
N ALA A 85 -2.24 8.09 7.60
CA ALA A 85 -2.92 7.99 6.32
C ALA A 85 -2.83 9.32 5.55
N LEU A 86 -2.47 9.24 4.27
CA LEU A 86 -2.34 10.37 3.36
C LEU A 86 -3.28 10.15 2.17
N ILE A 87 -4.22 11.07 1.96
CA ILE A 87 -5.09 11.08 0.78
C ILE A 87 -4.51 12.05 -0.24
N VAL A 88 -4.20 11.56 -1.44
CA VAL A 88 -3.50 12.37 -2.46
C VAL A 88 -4.28 12.35 -3.77
N PRO A 89 -5.10 13.40 -4.02
CA PRO A 89 -5.78 13.60 -5.29
C PRO A 89 -4.79 13.70 -6.47
N GLY A 90 -5.21 13.24 -7.66
CA GLY A 90 -4.33 13.20 -8.84
C GLY A 90 -4.07 14.56 -9.47
N SER A 91 -4.88 15.57 -9.12
CA SER A 91 -4.72 16.96 -9.55
C SER A 91 -5.41 17.93 -8.60
N GLU A 92 -5.11 19.22 -8.74
CA GLU A 92 -5.82 20.28 -8.00
C GLU A 92 -7.32 20.30 -8.30
N GLN A 93 -7.72 19.97 -9.54
CA GLN A 93 -9.12 19.89 -9.91
C GLN A 93 -9.86 18.77 -9.17
N VAL A 94 -9.25 17.58 -9.06
CA VAL A 94 -9.83 16.48 -8.27
C VAL A 94 -9.89 16.84 -6.79
N LYS A 95 -8.86 17.51 -6.27
CA LYS A 95 -8.86 18.01 -4.88
C LYS A 95 -10.03 18.95 -4.64
N ALA A 96 -10.17 20.00 -5.45
CA ALA A 96 -11.24 20.98 -5.32
C ALA A 96 -12.62 20.32 -5.44
N GLN A 97 -12.77 19.34 -6.33
CA GLN A 97 -14.00 18.57 -6.45
C GLN A 97 -14.27 17.70 -5.22
N ALA A 98 -13.26 17.02 -4.67
CA ALA A 98 -13.41 16.20 -3.47
C ALA A 98 -13.79 17.05 -2.24
N GLU A 99 -13.24 18.26 -2.12
CA GLU A 99 -13.60 19.24 -1.09
C GLU A 99 -15.04 19.76 -1.29
N ALA A 100 -15.43 20.08 -2.54
CA ALA A 100 -16.79 20.50 -2.85
C ALA A 100 -17.85 19.42 -2.57
N GLU A 101 -17.47 18.14 -2.69
CA GLU A 101 -18.31 16.99 -2.36
C GLU A 101 -18.24 16.61 -0.86
N GLY A 102 -17.40 17.29 -0.06
CA GLY A 102 -17.22 17.03 1.37
C GLY A 102 -16.48 15.72 1.68
N LEU A 103 -15.79 15.14 0.71
CA LEU A 103 -15.00 13.92 0.90
C LEU A 103 -13.82 14.17 1.84
N ASP A 104 -13.25 15.37 1.81
CA ASP A 104 -12.14 15.78 2.68
C ASP A 104 -12.52 15.74 4.16
N VAL A 105 -13.77 16.06 4.51
CA VAL A 105 -14.29 15.97 5.87
C VAL A 105 -14.33 14.51 6.32
N ILE A 106 -14.85 13.61 5.47
CA ILE A 106 -14.89 12.17 5.75
C ILE A 106 -13.48 11.60 6.01
N PHE A 107 -12.46 12.09 5.29
CA PHE A 107 -11.09 11.64 5.47
C PHE A 107 -10.39 12.19 6.72
N LYS A 108 -10.96 13.22 7.37
CA LYS A 108 -10.40 13.85 8.58
C LYS A 108 -11.03 13.35 9.88
N GLU A 109 -12.16 12.64 9.82
CA GLU A 109 -12.89 12.07 10.98
C GLU A 109 -12.23 10.81 11.58
#